data_AF-A0A3D0C3M0-F1
#
_entry.id   AF-A0A3D0C3M0-F1
#
_cell.length_a   1.000
_cell.length_b   1.000
_cell.length_c   1.000
_cell.angle_alpha   90.00
_cell.angle_beta   90.00
_cell.angle_gamma   90.00
#
_symmetry.space_group_name_H-M   'P 1'
#
loop_
_entity.id
_entity.type
_entity.pdbx_description
1 polymer ?
#
loop_
_entity_poly.entity_id
_entity_poly.type
_entity_poly.pdbx_seq_one_letter_code
_entity_poly.pdbx_strand_id
1 'polypeptide(L)'
;MNIYIYNNFYTQNRRKFLMEIVLIRHGKPTSANNPIVNAVEYTKWIRRYNWSDVASNSRPDKKRINTQSYYVVSSDFKRAIHSAHIYTGKSPEIISELFREMEIPRYKLPITLKAMTWVYLCRVLWMSGLKGSFESYR
;
A
#
# COMPACT_ATOMS: atom_id res chain seq x y z
N MET A 1 -1.16 -2.17 -2.55
CA MET A 1 -1.06 -2.01 -4.01
C MET A 1 -0.43 -0.64 -4.21
N ASN A 2 0.77 -0.42 -4.74
CA ASN A 2 1.70 -1.28 -5.47
C ASN A 2 3.14 -0.73 -5.40
N ILE A 3 4.11 -1.64 -5.45
CA ILE A 3 5.38 -1.37 -6.12
C ILE A 3 5.21 -1.88 -7.54
N TYR A 4 5.46 -1.04 -8.54
CA TYR A 4 5.49 -1.50 -9.93
C TYR A 4 6.94 -1.64 -10.34
N ILE A 5 7.25 -2.78 -10.93
CA ILE A 5 8.57 -3.04 -11.49
C ILE A 5 8.38 -3.25 -12.98
N TYR A 6 8.97 -2.35 -13.77
CA TYR A 6 9.00 -2.43 -15.22
C TYR A 6 10.27 -3.15 -15.65
N ASN A 7 10.14 -4.24 -16.41
CA ASN A 7 11.25 -4.86 -17.13
C ASN A 7 11.14 -4.54 -18.62
N ASN A 8 12.26 -4.15 -19.23
CA ASN A 8 12.40 -4.05 -20.69
C ASN A 8 13.24 -5.22 -21.19
N PHE A 9 12.63 -6.11 -21.98
CA PHE A 9 13.36 -7.16 -22.69
C PHE A 9 13.47 -6.83 -24.19
N TYR A 10 14.69 -6.91 -24.72
CA TYR A 10 14.94 -6.90 -26.16
C TYR A 10 14.86 -8.33 -26.69
N THR A 11 13.96 -8.59 -27.65
CA THR A 11 13.98 -9.83 -28.42
C THR A 11 14.53 -9.53 -29.82
N GLN A 12 15.64 -10.16 -30.19
CA GLN A 12 16.39 -9.87 -31.43
C GLN A 12 15.58 -10.11 -32.73
N ASN A 13 14.42 -10.78 -32.66
CA ASN A 13 13.65 -11.22 -33.83
C ASN A 13 12.25 -10.58 -33.98
N ARG A 14 11.83 -9.66 -33.12
CA ARG A 14 10.66 -8.80 -33.36
C ARG A 14 10.89 -7.44 -32.73
N ARG A 15 10.66 -6.35 -33.48
CA ARG A 15 10.54 -4.98 -32.93
C ARG A 15 9.29 -4.88 -32.03
N LYS A 16 9.27 -5.60 -30.91
CA LYS A 16 8.20 -5.57 -29.92
C LYS A 16 8.88 -5.50 -28.55
N PHE A 17 8.85 -4.32 -27.96
CA PHE A 17 9.21 -4.18 -26.55
C PHE A 17 8.23 -5.01 -25.73
N LEU A 18 8.72 -6.04 -25.06
CA LEU A 18 7.95 -6.76 -24.06
C LEU A 18 8.14 -5.99 -22.76
N MET A 19 7.13 -5.18 -22.43
CA MET A 19 7.02 -4.51 -21.15
C MET A 19 6.32 -5.46 -20.18
N GLU A 20 7.02 -5.85 -19.12
CA GLU A 20 6.44 -6.60 -18.02
C GLU A 20 6.17 -5.65 -16.85
N ILE A 21 4.96 -5.71 -16.29
CA ILE A 21 4.58 -4.97 -15.09
C ILE A 21 4.40 -5.97 -13.96
N VAL A 22 5.29 -5.93 -12.97
CA VAL A 22 5.17 -6.73 -11.75
C VAL A 22 4.56 -5.89 -10.64
N LEU A 23 3.45 -6.37 -10.08
CA LEU A 23 2.73 -5.72 -8.97
C LEU A 23 3.10 -6.39 -7.65
N ILE A 24 3.68 -5.62 -6.73
CA ILE A 24 4.02 -6.11 -5.39
C ILE A 24 3.18 -5.39 -4.35
N ARG A 25 2.51 -6.17 -3.51
CA ARG A 25 1.84 -5.66 -2.32
C ARG A 25 2.87 -5.41 -1.21
N HIS A 26 2.73 -4.30 -0.51
CA HIS A 26 3.57 -4.00 0.64
C HIS A 26 3.43 -5.08 1.73
N GLY A 27 4.49 -5.29 2.52
CA GLY A 27 4.42 -6.17 3.68
C GLY A 27 3.50 -5.60 4.78
N LYS A 28 3.07 -6.45 5.71
CA LYS A 28 2.27 -6.05 6.89
C LYS A 28 3.03 -4.96 7.67
N PRO A 29 2.40 -3.80 7.94
CA PRO A 29 3.05 -2.75 8.71
C PRO A 29 3.23 -3.14 10.19
N THR A 30 4.26 -2.63 10.85
CA THR A 30 4.53 -2.87 12.28
C THR A 30 3.38 -2.42 13.19
N SER A 31 2.71 -1.32 12.81
CA SER A 31 1.60 -0.77 13.59
C SER A 31 0.24 -1.41 13.30
N ALA A 32 0.18 -2.50 12.51
CA ALA A 32 -1.03 -3.26 12.21
C ALA A 32 -1.51 -4.12 13.41
N ASN A 33 -1.61 -3.50 14.58
CA ASN A 33 -2.25 -4.04 15.77
C ASN A 33 -3.77 -3.82 15.72
N ASN A 34 -4.52 -4.46 16.61
CA ASN A 34 -5.99 -4.41 16.60
C ASN A 34 -6.58 -3.95 17.95
N PRO A 35 -6.23 -2.75 18.44
CA PRO A 35 -6.72 -2.24 19.73
C PRO A 35 -8.21 -1.89 19.65
N ILE A 36 -8.87 -1.86 20.81
CA ILE A 36 -10.20 -1.27 20.97
C ILE A 36 -10.01 0.24 21.07
N VAL A 37 -10.67 1.00 20.20
CA VAL A 37 -10.48 2.44 20.02
C VAL A 37 -11.80 3.14 19.71
N ASN A 38 -11.92 4.41 20.09
CA ASN A 38 -12.98 5.30 19.63
C ASN A 38 -12.66 5.90 18.24
N ALA A 39 -13.56 6.70 17.66
CA ALA A 39 -13.38 7.29 16.32
C ALA A 39 -12.13 8.19 16.18
N VAL A 40 -11.77 8.93 17.23
CA VAL A 40 -10.59 9.82 17.23
C VAL A 40 -9.31 8.99 17.27
N GLU A 41 -9.27 8.00 18.15
CA GLU A 41 -8.16 7.06 18.29
C GLU A 41 -7.98 6.20 17.05
N TYR A 42 -9.08 5.80 16.40
CA TYR A 42 -9.08 5.12 15.10
C TYR A 42 -8.41 5.96 14.02
N THR A 43 -8.69 7.27 13.97
CA THR A 43 -8.02 8.19 13.03
C THR A 43 -6.52 8.27 13.31
N LYS A 44 -6.11 8.32 14.58
CA LYS A 44 -4.68 8.26 14.97
C LYS A 44 -4.05 6.92 14.60
N TRP A 45 -4.80 5.81 14.75
CA TRP A 45 -4.37 4.48 14.37
C TRP A 45 -4.11 4.37 12.87
N ILE A 46 -5.00 4.89 12.01
CA ILE A 46 -4.77 4.93 10.54
C ILE A 46 -3.51 5.72 10.20
N ARG A 47 -3.30 6.88 10.83
CA ARG A 47 -2.09 7.68 10.58
C ARG A 47 -0.82 6.88 10.91
N ARG A 48 -0.79 6.22 12.08
CA ARG A 48 0.33 5.34 12.45
C ARG A 48 0.49 4.18 11.47
N TYR A 49 -0.62 3.58 11.03
CA TYR A 49 -0.64 2.54 10.00
C TYR A 49 0.07 3.00 8.72
N ASN A 50 -0.29 4.18 8.22
CA ASN A 50 0.27 4.73 6.99
C ASN A 50 1.76 5.07 7.08
N TRP A 51 2.19 5.57 8.24
CA TRP A 51 3.57 6.01 8.49
C TRP A 51 4.49 4.93 9.07
N SER A 52 3.99 3.70 9.24
CA SER A 52 4.78 2.62 9.81
C SER A 52 5.59 1.84 8.77
N ASP A 53 6.71 1.31 9.23
CA ASP A 53 7.56 0.41 8.49
C ASP A 53 6.93 -0.98 8.33
N VAL A 54 7.46 -1.77 7.40
CA VAL A 54 7.10 -3.18 7.28
C VAL A 54 7.63 -3.95 8.48
N ALA A 55 6.81 -4.83 9.04
CA ALA A 55 7.22 -5.71 10.11
C ALA A 55 8.32 -6.68 9.66
N SER A 56 9.30 -6.95 10.53
CA SER A 56 10.44 -7.82 10.23
C SER A 56 10.02 -9.23 9.82
N ASN A 57 8.92 -9.72 10.39
CA ASN A 57 8.31 -11.03 10.07
C ASN A 57 7.42 -11.02 8.81
N SER A 58 7.34 -9.90 8.09
CA SER A 58 6.55 -9.76 6.86
C SER A 58 7.44 -9.59 5.62
N ARG A 59 8.64 -10.16 5.65
CA ARG A 59 9.58 -10.14 4.52
C ARG A 59 9.29 -11.29 3.56
N PRO A 60 9.56 -11.12 2.25
CA PRO A 60 9.37 -12.19 1.28
C PRO A 60 10.43 -13.29 1.47
N ASP A 61 10.02 -14.56 1.40
CA ASP A 61 10.92 -15.71 1.52
C ASP A 61 11.90 -15.83 0.34
N LYS A 62 11.48 -15.38 -0.86
CA LYS A 62 12.28 -15.42 -2.09
C LYS A 62 12.08 -14.15 -2.90
N LYS A 63 13.17 -13.46 -3.25
CA LYS A 63 13.17 -12.39 -4.25
C LYS A 63 13.12 -13.05 -5.63
N ARG A 64 12.02 -12.85 -6.37
CA ARG A 64 11.79 -13.48 -7.67
C ARG A 64 12.23 -12.64 -8.86
N ILE A 65 12.68 -11.40 -8.63
CA ILE A 65 13.06 -10.50 -9.71
C ILE A 65 14.53 -10.73 -10.02
N ASN A 66 14.74 -11.56 -11.03
CA ASN A 66 16.03 -11.80 -11.65
C ASN A 66 16.04 -11.13 -13.02
N THR A 67 16.21 -9.81 -13.04
CA THR A 67 16.36 -9.03 -14.27
C THR A 67 17.39 -7.94 -14.05
N GLN A 68 18.33 -7.82 -15.01
CA GLN A 68 19.48 -6.91 -14.94
C GLN A 68 19.10 -5.42 -14.99
N SER A 69 17.85 -5.08 -15.33
CA SER A 69 17.38 -3.70 -15.34
C SER A 69 15.88 -3.65 -15.07
N TYR A 70 15.52 -2.91 -14.03
CA TYR A 70 14.13 -2.64 -13.71
C TYR A 70 13.91 -1.25 -13.11
N TYR A 71 12.75 -0.68 -13.40
CA TYR A 71 12.29 0.62 -12.93
C TYR A 71 11.22 0.44 -11.85
N VAL A 72 11.44 1.03 -10.67
CA VAL A 72 10.62 0.88 -9.48
C VAL A 72 9.83 2.15 -9.22
N VAL A 73 8.52 2.01 -9.09
CA VAL A 73 7.65 3.11 -8.64
C VAL A 73 6.89 2.67 -7.39
N SER A 74 6.58 3.62 -6.51
CA SER A 74 5.90 3.37 -5.24
C SER A 74 4.96 4.52 -4.88
N SER A 75 3.98 4.24 -4.02
CA SER A 75 3.31 5.30 -3.26
C SER A 75 4.29 5.96 -2.28
N ASP A 76 3.93 7.13 -1.80
CA ASP A 76 4.62 7.86 -0.74
C ASP A 76 4.42 7.28 0.68
N PHE A 77 3.53 6.29 0.86
CA PHE A 77 3.42 5.60 2.15
C PHE A 77 4.74 4.91 2.54
N LYS A 78 5.18 5.13 3.78
CA LYS A 78 6.45 4.59 4.31
C LYS A 78 6.56 3.07 4.12
N ARG A 79 5.46 2.34 4.38
CA ARG A 79 5.39 0.88 4.18
C ARG A 79 5.64 0.44 2.74
N ALA A 80 5.25 1.24 1.75
CA ALA A 80 5.42 0.91 0.33
C ALA A 80 6.87 1.14 -0.11
N ILE A 81 7.44 2.30 0.26
CA ILE A 81 8.86 2.62 0.01
C ILE A 81 9.77 1.59 0.69
N HIS A 82 9.50 1.27 1.96
CA HIS A 82 10.28 0.28 2.69
C HIS A 82 10.13 -1.12 2.09
N SER A 83 8.93 -1.50 1.63
CA SER A 83 8.75 -2.77 0.89
C SER A 83 9.56 -2.79 -0.41
N ALA A 84 9.61 -1.68 -1.15
CA ALA A 84 10.38 -1.57 -2.39
C ALA A 84 11.87 -1.78 -2.11
N HIS A 85 12.38 -1.14 -1.07
CA HIS A 85 13.76 -1.31 -0.63
C HIS A 85 14.05 -2.74 -0.18
N ILE A 86 13.19 -3.36 0.63
CA ILE A 86 13.34 -4.77 1.04
C ILE A 86 13.42 -5.68 -0.19
N TYR A 87 12.55 -5.46 -1.17
CA TYR A 87 12.44 -6.35 -2.32
C TYR A 87 13.58 -6.15 -3.33
N THR A 88 13.91 -4.90 -3.65
CA THR A 88 14.84 -4.56 -4.75
C THR A 88 16.25 -4.19 -4.28
N GLY A 89 16.42 -3.81 -3.01
CA GLY A 89 17.68 -3.29 -2.47
C GLY A 89 17.93 -1.81 -2.76
N LYS A 90 17.03 -1.12 -3.48
CA LYS A 90 17.13 0.32 -3.77
C LYS A 90 15.83 1.06 -3.47
N SER A 91 15.90 2.38 -3.38
CA SER A 91 14.71 3.24 -3.26
C SER A 91 13.97 3.31 -4.61
N PRO A 92 12.64 3.52 -4.60
CA PRO A 92 11.88 3.76 -5.83
C PRO A 92 12.40 4.97 -6.60
N GLU A 93 12.43 4.89 -7.93
CA GLU A 93 12.75 6.02 -8.81
C GLU A 93 11.62 7.05 -8.87
N ILE A 94 10.36 6.60 -8.78
CA ILE A 94 9.20 7.48 -8.66
C ILE A 94 8.45 7.18 -7.37
N ILE A 95 8.15 8.26 -6.65
CA ILE A 95 7.25 8.25 -5.51
C ILE A 95 6.09 9.19 -5.85
N SER A 96 4.87 8.68 -5.85
CA SER A 96 3.68 9.48 -6.18
C SER A 96 2.45 9.02 -5.42
N GLU A 97 1.61 9.98 -5.02
CA GLU A 97 0.31 9.72 -4.38
C GLU A 97 -0.64 8.92 -5.27
N LEU A 98 -0.46 8.99 -6.59
CA LEU A 98 -1.24 8.23 -7.59
C LEU A 98 -1.19 6.71 -7.35
N PHE A 99 -0.13 6.22 -6.73
CA PHE A 99 0.06 4.80 -6.44
C PHE A 99 -0.41 4.41 -5.03
N ARG A 100 -1.00 5.34 -4.26
CA ARG A 100 -1.55 5.04 -2.94
C ARG A 100 -2.67 4.01 -3.07
N GLU A 101 -2.79 3.22 -2.01
CA GLU A 101 -4.02 2.46 -1.79
C GLU A 101 -5.16 3.43 -1.52
N MET A 102 -6.38 3.00 -1.85
CA MET A 102 -7.62 3.65 -1.46
C MET A 102 -7.53 4.15 0.00
N GLU A 103 -7.77 5.45 0.19
CA GLU A 103 -7.74 6.02 1.53
C GLU A 103 -8.77 5.31 2.42
N ILE A 104 -8.37 4.97 3.65
CA ILE A 104 -9.27 4.32 4.62
C ILE A 104 -10.31 5.36 5.08
N PRO A 105 -11.62 5.14 4.80
CA PRO A 105 -12.66 6.09 5.19
C PRO A 105 -12.72 6.27 6.71
N ARG A 106 -13.14 7.45 7.15
CA ARG A 106 -13.19 7.82 8.57
C ARG A 106 -14.49 8.54 8.89
N TYR A 107 -15.28 7.96 9.79
CA TYR A 107 -16.54 8.56 10.26
C TYR A 107 -16.48 8.79 11.76
N LYS A 108 -17.11 9.87 12.22
CA LYS A 108 -17.23 10.22 13.64
C LYS A 108 -18.50 9.58 14.19
N LEU A 109 -18.38 8.37 14.74
CA LEU A 109 -19.48 7.67 15.42
C LEU A 109 -19.17 7.56 16.92
N PRO A 110 -20.18 7.69 17.81
CA PRO A 110 -20.00 7.63 19.27
C PRO A 110 -19.95 6.18 19.78
N ILE A 111 -19.11 5.35 19.16
CA ILE A 111 -18.93 3.94 19.51
C ILE A 111 -17.45 3.62 19.71
N THR A 112 -17.17 2.50 20.38
CA THR A 112 -15.81 1.94 20.49
C THR A 112 -15.80 0.56 19.84
N LEU A 113 -14.81 0.33 18.98
CA LEU A 113 -14.67 -0.92 18.25
C LEU A 113 -13.19 -1.28 18.13
N LYS A 114 -12.90 -2.53 17.79
CA LYS A 114 -11.56 -2.93 17.37
C LYS A 114 -11.16 -2.18 16.10
N ALA A 115 -9.89 -1.79 15.97
CA ALA A 115 -9.40 -1.01 14.83
C ALA A 115 -9.74 -1.65 13.46
N MET A 116 -9.64 -2.97 13.34
CA MET A 116 -10.03 -3.68 12.11
C MET A 116 -11.54 -3.65 11.88
N THR A 117 -12.35 -3.74 12.94
CA THR A 117 -13.81 -3.61 12.84
C THR A 117 -14.20 -2.22 12.34
N TRP A 118 -13.51 -1.17 12.81
CA TRP A 118 -13.66 0.18 12.26
C TRP A 118 -13.33 0.25 10.77
N VAL A 119 -12.25 -0.40 10.31
CA VAL A 119 -11.91 -0.46 8.87
C VAL A 119 -13.07 -1.03 8.05
N TYR A 120 -13.65 -2.14 8.49
CA TYR A 120 -14.77 -2.75 7.77
C TYR A 120 -16.03 -1.88 7.81
N LEU A 121 -16.39 -1.35 8.99
CA LEU A 121 -17.56 -0.48 9.15
C LEU A 121 -17.46 0.77 8.26
N CYS A 122 -16.33 1.46 8.31
CA CYS A 122 -16.09 2.65 7.50
C CYS A 122 -16.11 2.33 6.00
N ARG A 123 -15.58 1.18 5.57
CA ARG A 123 -15.68 0.77 4.15
C ARG A 123 -17.12 0.52 3.73
N VAL A 124 -17.94 -0.13 4.56
CA VAL A 124 -19.36 -0.35 4.27
C VAL A 124 -20.10 0.98 4.12
N LEU A 125 -19.94 1.89 5.09
CA LEU A 125 -20.56 3.22 5.03
C LEU A 125 -20.15 4.00 3.78
N TRP A 126 -18.87 3.93 3.42
CA TRP A 126 -18.34 4.59 2.23
C TRP A 126 -18.91 4.00 0.93
N MET A 127 -19.00 2.67 0.82
CA MET A 127 -19.64 1.99 -0.32
C MET A 127 -21.13 2.31 -0.41
N SER A 128 -21.79 2.56 0.72
CA SER A 128 -23.18 3.06 0.77
C SER A 128 -23.33 4.53 0.35
N GLY A 129 -22.24 5.20 -0.05
CA GLY A 129 -22.26 6.55 -0.61
C GLY A 129 -22.04 7.67 0.41
N LEU A 130 -21.66 7.35 1.65
CA LEU A 130 -21.33 8.39 2.62
C LEU A 130 -20.03 9.11 2.22
N LYS A 131 -20.12 10.42 2.00
CA LYS A 131 -18.99 11.27 1.62
C LYS A 131 -18.14 11.68 2.83
N GLY A 132 -16.91 12.11 2.57
CA GLY A 132 -16.00 12.61 3.59
C GLY A 132 -14.81 13.35 2.96
N SER A 133 -13.77 13.59 3.76
CA SER A 133 -12.52 14.24 3.31
C SER A 133 -11.58 13.30 2.53
N PHE A 134 -12.12 12.22 1.96
CA PHE A 134 -11.43 11.13 1.30
C PHE A 134 -12.11 10.87 -0.04
N GLU A 135 -11.42 10.17 -0.94
CA GLU A 135 -11.93 9.84 -2.27
C GLU A 135 -13.29 9.14 -2.20
N SER A 136 -14.23 9.55 -3.05
CA SER A 136 -15.53 8.88 -3.18
C SER A 136 -15.35 7.50 -3.82
N TYR A 137 -16.27 6.58 -3.54
CA TYR A 137 -16.27 5.26 -4.18
C TYR A 137 -16.61 5.33 -5.68
N ARG A 138 -17.28 6.41 -6.09
CA ARG A 138 -17.79 6.63 -7.43
C ARG A 138 -17.22 7.90 -8.01
#